data_AF-A0A261UI32-F1
#
_entry.id   AF-A0A261UI32-F1
#
_cell.length_a   1.000
_cell.length_b   1.000
_cell.length_c   1.000
_cell.angle_alpha   90.00
_cell.angle_beta   90.00
_cell.angle_gamma   90.00
#
_symmetry.space_group_name_H-M   'P 1'
#
loop_
_entity.id
_entity.type
_entity.pdbx_description
1 polymer ?
#
loop_
_entity_poly.entity_id
_entity_poly.type
_entity_poly.pdbx_seq_one_letter_code
_entity_poly.pdbx_strand_id
1 'polypeptide(L)'
;MSSRHRQARRHKAALKRIPVCGALRDEFSMVLHTSLWCLDHRPSADAFNNLSRIFNIVGLALENDHRHVHEARLIAGGASTLNQVMGKIDAGMKLAQHESAAIRVGINTMDGLLGRLSVTDLYLAMCRLDEMAEAATQEDHGDA
;
A
#
# COMPACT_ATOMS: atom_id res chain seq x y z
N MET A 1 -12.13 55.43 13.12
CA MET A 1 -11.71 54.78 11.86
C MET A 1 -10.95 53.52 12.23
N SER A 2 -11.58 52.35 12.08
CA SER A 2 -11.25 51.30 11.09
C SER A 2 -9.83 50.72 11.30
N SER A 3 -9.60 49.42 11.50
CA SER A 3 -10.26 48.28 10.85
C SER A 3 -9.90 46.98 11.62
N ARG A 4 -10.90 46.10 11.85
CA ARG A 4 -10.68 44.72 12.29
C ARG A 4 -10.50 43.87 11.04
N HIS A 5 -9.28 43.44 10.74
CA HIS A 5 -9.02 42.44 9.70
C HIS A 5 -9.61 41.09 10.12
N ARG A 6 -10.82 40.80 9.62
CA ARG A 6 -11.47 39.49 9.75
C ARG A 6 -10.84 38.57 8.70
N GLN A 7 -9.85 37.78 9.10
CA GLN A 7 -9.28 36.71 8.26
C GLN A 7 -10.40 35.75 7.86
N ALA A 8 -10.78 35.78 6.58
CA ALA A 8 -11.72 34.83 6.01
C ALA A 8 -11.02 33.45 5.94
N ARG A 9 -11.40 32.53 6.83
CA ARG A 9 -11.04 31.11 6.71
C ARG A 9 -11.62 30.58 5.40
N ARG A 10 -10.77 30.42 4.39
CA ARG A 10 -11.09 29.70 3.14
C ARG A 10 -11.50 28.27 3.50
N HIS A 11 -12.80 28.02 3.53
CA HIS A 11 -13.36 26.68 3.68
C HIS A 11 -13.08 25.93 2.36
N LYS A 12 -11.94 25.23 2.26
CA LYS A 12 -11.72 24.29 1.15
C LYS A 12 -12.81 23.23 1.26
N ALA A 13 -13.72 23.18 0.28
CA ALA A 13 -14.71 22.11 0.21
C ALA A 13 -13.94 20.78 0.19
N ALA A 14 -14.12 19.96 1.23
CA ALA A 14 -13.56 18.62 1.24
C ALA A 14 -14.21 17.84 0.10
N LEU A 15 -13.41 17.34 -0.84
CA LEU A 15 -13.89 16.47 -1.90
C LEU A 15 -14.62 15.27 -1.25
N LYS A 16 -15.79 14.92 -1.78
CA LYS A 16 -16.53 13.75 -1.32
C LYS A 16 -15.66 12.51 -1.58
N ARG A 17 -15.27 11.80 -0.52
CA ARG A 17 -14.54 10.54 -0.63
C ARG A 17 -15.48 9.46 -1.15
N ILE A 18 -15.13 8.89 -2.30
CA ILE A 18 -15.87 7.76 -2.88
C ILE A 18 -15.21 6.49 -2.34
N PRO A 19 -15.93 5.64 -1.59
CA PRO A 19 -15.37 4.41 -1.06
C PRO A 19 -15.02 3.44 -2.19
N VAL A 20 -14.03 2.57 -1.96
CA VAL A 20 -13.76 1.43 -2.82
C VAL A 20 -15.00 0.53 -2.90
N CYS A 21 -15.44 0.24 -4.12
CA CYS A 21 -16.60 -0.62 -4.35
C CYS A 21 -16.26 -2.10 -4.12
N GLY A 22 -17.30 -2.94 -3.94
CA GLY A 22 -17.13 -4.37 -3.65
C GLY A 22 -16.26 -5.10 -4.69
N ALA A 23 -16.51 -4.90 -5.98
CA ALA A 23 -15.77 -5.58 -7.05
C ALA A 23 -14.26 -5.27 -6.99
N LEU A 24 -13.88 -4.00 -6.82
CA LEU A 24 -12.48 -3.61 -6.73
C LEU A 24 -11.84 -4.15 -5.45
N ARG A 25 -12.55 -4.09 -4.32
CA ARG A 25 -12.06 -4.68 -3.07
C ARG A 25 -11.79 -6.18 -3.24
N ASP A 26 -12.71 -6.90 -3.85
CA ASP A 26 -12.62 -8.35 -4.01
C ASP A 26 -11.45 -8.74 -4.94
N GLU A 27 -11.17 -7.92 -5.96
CA GLU A 27 -9.98 -8.07 -6.81
C GLU A 27 -8.68 -7.88 -6.03
N PHE A 28 -8.57 -6.82 -5.22
CA PHE A 28 -7.42 -6.61 -4.34
C PHE A 28 -7.22 -7.79 -3.38
N SER A 29 -8.29 -8.23 -2.71
CA SER A 29 -8.24 -9.38 -1.79
C SER A 29 -7.79 -10.64 -2.51
N MET A 30 -8.31 -10.91 -3.71
CA MET A 30 -7.89 -12.07 -4.51
C MET A 30 -6.39 -12.02 -4.80
N VAL A 31 -5.87 -10.90 -5.33
CA VAL A 31 -4.45 -10.78 -5.67
C VAL A 31 -3.56 -10.93 -4.42
N LEU A 32 -3.92 -10.31 -3.30
CA LEU A 32 -3.17 -10.41 -2.05
C LEU A 32 -3.09 -11.86 -1.55
N HIS A 33 -4.23 -12.53 -1.43
CA HIS A 33 -4.28 -13.89 -0.88
C HIS A 33 -3.64 -14.92 -1.83
N THR A 34 -3.87 -14.80 -3.15
CA THR A 34 -3.23 -15.69 -4.13
C THR A 34 -1.71 -15.47 -4.16
N SER A 35 -1.23 -14.24 -4.07
CA SER A 35 0.21 -13.96 -4.05
C SER A 35 0.88 -14.51 -2.80
N LEU A 36 0.27 -14.35 -1.60
CA LEU A 36 0.80 -14.97 -0.39
C LEU A 36 0.77 -16.50 -0.49
N TRP A 37 -0.30 -17.08 -1.02
CA TRP A 37 -0.37 -18.53 -1.25
C TRP A 37 0.76 -19.00 -2.18
N CYS A 38 1.06 -18.25 -3.24
CA CYS A 38 2.19 -18.53 -4.11
C CYS A 38 3.51 -18.47 -3.33
N LEU A 39 3.77 -17.44 -2.52
CA LEU A 39 5.00 -17.39 -1.71
C LEU A 39 5.13 -18.57 -0.72
N ASP A 40 4.01 -19.07 -0.19
CA ASP A 40 4.01 -20.20 0.74
C ASP A 40 4.32 -21.55 0.03
N HIS A 41 3.96 -21.70 -1.25
CA HIS A 41 3.99 -23.00 -1.94
C HIS A 41 4.95 -23.07 -3.13
N ARG A 42 5.03 -21.99 -3.92
CA ARG A 42 5.84 -21.82 -5.12
C ARG A 42 6.34 -20.36 -5.21
N PRO A 43 7.35 -20.00 -4.40
CA PRO A 43 7.94 -18.66 -4.40
C PRO A 43 8.26 -18.16 -5.81
N SER A 44 7.85 -16.94 -6.12
CA SER A 44 8.16 -16.28 -7.39
C SER A 44 8.31 -14.78 -7.20
N ALA A 45 9.17 -14.18 -8.01
CA ALA A 45 9.36 -12.72 -8.05
C ALA A 45 8.04 -12.00 -8.37
N ASP A 46 7.21 -12.56 -9.25
CA ASP A 46 5.90 -11.97 -9.59
C ASP A 46 4.97 -11.90 -8.38
N ALA A 47 4.87 -12.98 -7.59
CA ALA A 47 4.04 -13.00 -6.39
C ALA A 47 4.56 -12.02 -5.33
N PHE A 48 5.88 -11.90 -5.20
CA PHE A 48 6.51 -10.91 -4.33
C PHE A 48 6.19 -9.48 -4.79
N ASN A 49 6.40 -9.19 -6.08
CA ASN A 49 6.16 -7.87 -6.66
C ASN A 49 4.69 -7.44 -6.55
N ASN A 50 3.74 -8.36 -6.73
CA ASN A 50 2.33 -8.09 -6.52
C ASN A 50 2.05 -7.64 -5.08
N LEU A 51 2.57 -8.36 -4.08
CA LEU A 51 2.41 -7.99 -2.67
C LEU A 51 3.09 -6.65 -2.40
N SER A 52 4.38 -6.51 -2.75
CA SER A 52 5.15 -5.28 -2.53
C SER A 52 4.47 -4.06 -3.14
N ARG A 53 3.94 -4.17 -4.37
CA ARG A 53 3.20 -3.10 -5.03
C ARG A 53 1.93 -2.72 -4.26
N ILE A 54 1.10 -3.68 -3.86
CA ILE A 54 -0.14 -3.40 -3.14
C ILE A 54 0.13 -2.82 -1.75
N PHE A 55 1.10 -3.37 -1.00
CA PHE A 55 1.52 -2.83 0.29
C PHE A 55 1.98 -1.37 0.17
N ASN A 56 2.75 -1.04 -0.87
CA ASN A 56 3.20 0.33 -1.12
C ASN A 56 2.04 1.27 -1.50
N ILE A 57 1.13 0.85 -2.39
CA ILE A 57 -0.05 1.64 -2.75
C ILE A 57 -0.89 1.97 -1.53
N VAL A 58 -1.22 0.96 -0.71
CA VAL A 58 -2.04 1.17 0.49
C VAL A 58 -1.28 1.98 1.53
N GLY A 59 0.02 1.75 1.71
CA GLY A 59 0.87 2.55 2.58
C GLY A 59 0.87 4.04 2.21
N LEU A 60 1.04 4.35 0.92
CA LEU A 60 1.00 5.72 0.39
C LEU A 60 -0.39 6.35 0.56
N ALA A 61 -1.46 5.60 0.32
CA ALA A 61 -2.83 6.08 0.54
C ALA A 61 -3.13 6.41 2.01
N LEU A 62 -2.36 5.83 2.94
CA LEU A 62 -2.51 6.01 4.39
C LEU A 62 -1.52 7.00 5.01
N GLU A 63 -0.49 7.44 4.28
CA GLU A 63 0.65 8.21 4.82
C GLU A 63 0.20 9.43 5.66
N ASN A 64 -0.91 10.07 5.28
CA ASN A 64 -1.46 11.24 5.97
C ASN A 64 -2.87 11.01 6.53
N ASP A 65 -3.36 9.76 6.58
CA ASP A 65 -4.70 9.45 7.09
C ASP A 65 -4.67 9.10 8.59
N HIS A 66 -4.80 10.12 9.43
CA HIS A 66 -4.78 9.98 10.89
C HIS A 66 -5.90 9.10 11.48
N ARG A 67 -6.91 8.72 10.69
CA ARG A 67 -8.00 7.84 11.17
C ARG A 67 -7.62 6.38 11.19
N HIS A 68 -6.57 6.01 10.46
CA HIS A 68 -6.19 4.61 10.22
C HIS A 68 -4.75 4.32 10.67
N VAL A 69 -4.26 5.05 11.67
CA VAL A 69 -2.87 4.94 12.17
C VAL A 69 -2.56 3.52 12.67
N HIS A 70 -3.52 2.87 13.31
CA HIS A 70 -3.31 1.51 13.80
C HIS A 70 -3.19 0.52 12.64
N GLU A 71 -4.11 0.58 11.67
CA GLU A 71 -4.06 -0.24 10.47
C GLU A 71 -2.79 0.00 9.66
N ALA A 72 -2.38 1.26 9.49
CA ALA A 72 -1.15 1.63 8.80
C ALA A 72 0.10 0.99 9.44
N ARG A 73 0.16 0.91 10.78
CA ARG A 73 1.27 0.23 11.49
C ARG A 73 1.30 -1.27 11.23
N LEU A 74 0.13 -1.93 11.23
CA LEU A 74 0.05 -3.37 10.95
C LEU A 74 0.46 -3.69 9.51
N ILE A 75 0.02 -2.85 8.56
CA ILE A 75 0.40 -2.96 7.13
C ILE A 75 1.91 -2.73 6.97
N ALA A 76 2.47 -1.71 7.62
CA ALA A 76 3.91 -1.46 7.61
C ALA A 76 4.71 -2.63 8.21
N GLY A 77 4.19 -3.30 9.24
CA GLY A 77 4.77 -4.53 9.77
C GLY A 77 4.85 -5.65 8.72
N GLY A 78 3.76 -5.89 7.99
CA GLY A 78 3.75 -6.87 6.90
C GLY A 78 4.70 -6.50 5.75
N ALA A 79 4.76 -5.22 5.36
CA ALA A 79 5.70 -4.73 4.35
C ALA A 79 7.17 -4.91 4.79
N SER A 80 7.46 -4.66 6.06
CA SER A 80 8.80 -4.89 6.64
C SER A 80 9.18 -6.36 6.58
N THR A 81 8.27 -7.28 6.90
CA THR A 81 8.51 -8.72 6.74
C THR A 81 8.73 -9.10 5.28
N LEU A 82 7.95 -8.55 4.33
CA LEU A 82 8.19 -8.73 2.89
C LEU A 82 9.64 -8.36 2.51
N ASN A 83 10.11 -7.19 2.93
CA ASN A 83 11.49 -6.78 2.65
C ASN A 83 12.54 -7.74 3.24
N GLN A 84 12.29 -8.29 4.43
CA GLN A 84 13.22 -9.24 5.08
C GLN A 84 13.30 -10.58 4.34
N VAL A 85 12.21 -11.02 3.70
CA VAL A 85 12.16 -12.32 3.01
C VAL A 85 12.56 -12.24 1.54
N MET A 86 12.79 -11.05 0.98
CA MET A 86 13.16 -10.86 -0.43
C MET A 86 14.28 -11.80 -0.88
N GLY A 87 15.40 -11.84 -0.16
CA GLY A 87 16.53 -12.72 -0.49
C GLY A 87 16.19 -14.22 -0.43
N LYS A 88 15.19 -14.62 0.36
CA LYS A 88 14.69 -16.01 0.36
C LYS A 88 13.86 -16.29 -0.89
N ILE A 89 13.00 -15.34 -1.29
CA ILE A 89 12.19 -15.47 -2.50
C ILE A 89 13.08 -15.55 -3.73
N ASP A 90 14.12 -14.72 -3.82
CA ASP A 90 15.10 -14.75 -4.93
C ASP A 90 15.84 -16.10 -5.01
N ALA A 91 16.09 -16.73 -3.85
CA ALA A 91 16.66 -18.06 -3.77
C ALA A 91 15.64 -19.20 -3.99
N GLY A 92 14.38 -18.89 -4.29
CA GLY A 92 13.30 -19.87 -4.46
C GLY A 92 12.91 -20.60 -3.17
N MET A 93 13.29 -20.07 -2.01
CA MET A 93 13.01 -20.68 -0.71
C MET A 93 11.61 -20.30 -0.21
N LYS A 94 10.94 -21.28 0.40
CA LYS A 94 9.64 -21.06 1.02
C LYS A 94 9.75 -20.21 2.28
N LEU A 95 8.68 -19.48 2.57
CA LEU A 95 8.54 -18.73 3.81
C LEU A 95 8.42 -19.66 5.02
N ALA A 96 9.02 -19.25 6.14
CA ALA A 96 8.72 -19.83 7.42
C ALA A 96 7.33 -19.38 7.91
N GLN A 97 6.68 -20.21 8.72
CA GLN A 97 5.30 -19.95 9.16
C GLN A 97 5.11 -18.58 9.83
N HIS A 98 6.09 -18.11 10.61
CA HIS A 98 6.03 -16.82 11.28
C HIS A 98 6.17 -15.63 10.30
N GLU A 99 6.90 -15.81 9.20
CA GLU A 99 7.05 -14.81 8.14
C GLU A 99 5.73 -14.65 7.38
N SER A 100 5.14 -15.77 6.96
CA SER A 100 3.82 -15.77 6.32
C SER A 100 2.74 -15.23 7.24
N ALA A 101 2.80 -15.54 8.54
CA ALA A 101 1.84 -15.03 9.52
C ALA A 101 1.88 -13.50 9.63
N ALA A 102 3.07 -12.88 9.66
CA ALA A 102 3.20 -11.43 9.71
C ALA A 102 2.68 -10.74 8.43
N ILE A 103 2.99 -11.29 7.25
CA ILE A 103 2.45 -10.78 5.98
C ILE A 103 0.92 -10.90 5.96
N ARG A 104 0.39 -12.02 6.43
CA ARG A 104 -1.06 -12.28 6.53
C ARG A 104 -1.79 -11.30 7.44
N VAL A 105 -1.16 -10.85 8.54
CA VAL A 105 -1.72 -9.78 9.37
C VAL A 105 -1.87 -8.49 8.57
N GLY A 106 -0.87 -8.12 7.77
CA GLY A 106 -0.96 -6.98 6.85
C GLY A 106 -2.10 -7.12 5.84
N ILE A 107 -2.22 -8.29 5.19
CA ILE A 107 -3.28 -8.57 4.21
C ILE A 107 -4.68 -8.49 4.84
N ASN A 108 -4.90 -9.16 5.96
CA ASN A 108 -6.21 -9.15 6.63
C ASN A 108 -6.58 -7.74 7.10
N THR A 109 -5.59 -6.94 7.49
CA THR A 109 -5.80 -5.53 7.83
C THR A 109 -6.25 -4.73 6.60
N MET A 110 -5.65 -4.97 5.43
CA MET A 110 -6.08 -4.35 4.17
C MET A 110 -7.50 -4.74 3.78
N ASP A 111 -7.88 -6.02 3.89
CA ASP A 111 -9.24 -6.49 3.58
C ASP A 111 -10.31 -5.75 4.41
N GLY A 112 -10.06 -5.57 5.71
CA GLY A 112 -10.95 -4.83 6.61
C GLY A 112 -10.92 -3.30 6.42
N LEU A 113 -9.95 -2.79 5.67
CA LEU A 113 -9.73 -1.36 5.48
C LEU A 113 -10.16 -0.86 4.10
N LEU A 114 -9.98 -1.64 3.04
CA LEU A 114 -10.16 -1.21 1.64
C LEU A 114 -11.53 -0.55 1.40
N GLY A 115 -12.62 -1.13 1.92
CA GLY A 115 -13.96 -0.55 1.77
C GLY A 115 -14.17 0.80 2.49
N ARG A 116 -13.25 1.20 3.37
CA ARG A 116 -13.24 2.49 4.08
C ARG A 116 -12.28 3.49 3.44
N LEU A 117 -11.43 3.05 2.51
CA LEU A 117 -10.52 3.93 1.77
C LEU A 117 -11.25 4.64 0.64
N SER A 118 -10.73 5.82 0.29
CA SER A 118 -11.17 6.57 -0.87
C SER A 118 -10.51 5.98 -2.11
N VAL A 119 -11.30 5.64 -3.14
CA VAL A 119 -10.79 5.18 -4.43
C VAL A 119 -9.89 6.23 -5.08
N THR A 120 -10.19 7.51 -4.88
CA THR A 120 -9.35 8.61 -5.36
C THR A 120 -7.98 8.62 -4.69
N ASP A 121 -7.94 8.37 -3.38
CA ASP A 121 -6.67 8.39 -2.63
C ASP A 121 -5.81 7.19 -3.01
N LEU A 122 -6.43 6.01 -3.24
CA LEU A 122 -5.74 4.84 -3.78
C LEU A 122 -5.21 5.08 -5.20
N TYR A 123 -5.99 5.69 -6.09
CA TYR A 123 -5.54 6.00 -7.43
C TYR A 123 -4.36 6.99 -7.43
N LEU A 124 -4.44 8.06 -6.62
CA LEU A 124 -3.33 9.00 -6.48
C LEU A 124 -2.06 8.32 -5.92
N ALA A 125 -2.23 7.38 -4.99
CA ALA A 125 -1.13 6.57 -4.49
C ALA A 125 -0.51 5.67 -5.57
N MET A 126 -1.32 5.10 -6.47
CA MET A 126 -0.83 4.33 -7.62
C MET A 126 0.00 5.21 -8.56
N CYS A 127 -0.51 6.38 -8.96
CA CYS A 127 0.24 7.31 -9.81
C CYS A 127 1.57 7.73 -9.17
N ARG A 128 1.56 8.09 -7.87
CA ARG A 128 2.77 8.45 -7.14
C ARG A 128 3.78 7.30 -7.08
N LEU A 129 3.31 6.06 -6.90
CA LEU A 129 4.20 4.90 -6.91
C LEU A 129 4.86 4.69 -8.27
N ASP A 130 4.11 4.85 -9.36
CA ASP A 130 4.62 4.73 -10.72
C ASP A 130 5.64 5.84 -11.03
N GLU A 131 5.37 7.09 -10.63
CA GLU A 131 6.32 8.21 -10.74
C GLU A 131 7.63 7.94 -9.99
N MET A 132 7.55 7.36 -8.78
CA MET A 132 8.74 6.99 -7.99
C MET A 132 9.57 5.90 -8.67
N ALA A 133 8.93 4.93 -9.32
CA ALA A 133 9.61 3.85 -10.04
C ALA A 133 10.31 4.37 -11.31
N GLU A 134 9.66 5.29 -12.04
CA GLU A 134 10.25 5.95 -13.20
C GLU A 134 11.48 6.77 -12.81
N ALA A 135 11.40 7.54 -11.72
CA ALA A 135 12.53 8.33 -11.21
C ALA A 135 13.72 7.44 -10.81
N ALA A 136 13.46 6.33 -10.10
CA ALA A 136 14.50 5.39 -9.69
C ALA A 136 15.23 4.75 -10.90
N THR A 137 14.53 4.56 -12.02
CA THR A 137 15.13 4.00 -13.25
C THR A 137 16.05 5.01 -13.95
N GLN A 138 15.75 6.30 -13.86
CA GLN A 138 16.55 7.37 -14.47
C GLN A 138 17.85 7.64 -13.72
N GLU A 139 17.87 7.48 -12.40
CA GLU A 139 19.07 7.65 -11.56
C GLU A 139 20.12 6.56 -11.83
N ASP A 140 19.71 5.31 -12.09
CA ASP A 140 20.60 4.18 -12.35
C ASP A 140 21.32 4.25 -13.72
N HIS A 141 20.84 5.13 -14.62
CA HIS A 141 21.42 5.34 -15.97
C HIS A 141 22.25 6.64 -16.07
N GLY A 142 22.37 7.40 -14.97
CA GLY A 142 23.06 8.70 -14.93
C GLY A 142 24.52 8.67 -14.48
N ASP A 143 25.02 7.53 -13.99
CA ASP A 143 26.39 7.34 -13.47
C ASP A 143 27.22 6.38 -14.35
N ALA A 144 27.31 6.68 -15.66
CA ALA A 144 28.20 5.98 -16.60
C ALA A 144 29.22 6.93 -17.27
#